data_AF-A0A383BYB4-F1
#
_entry.id   AF-A0A383BYB4-F1
#
_cell.length_a   1.000
_cell.length_b   1.000
_cell.length_c   1.000
_cell.angle_alpha   90.00
_cell.angle_beta   90.00
_cell.angle_gamma   90.00
#
_symmetry.space_group_name_H-M   'P 1'
#
loop_
_entity.id
_entity.type
_entity.pdbx_description
1 polymer ?
#
loop_
_entity_poly.entity_id
_entity_poly.type
_entity_poly.pdbx_seq_one_letter_code
_entity_poly.pdbx_strand_id
1 'polypeptide(L)' 'WRPWIDTCIEAFGPSRSMFESNFPVQKRWCSYQVCWNAFKRIAAEFSMDEKQDLFAGAAARAYNLPI' A
#
# COMPACT_ATOMS: atom_id res chain seq x y z
N TRP A 1 5.87 4.41 11.22
CA TRP A 1 5.10 3.57 10.28
C TRP A 1 5.96 2.47 9.66
N ARG A 2 7.18 2.77 9.21
CA ARG A 2 7.98 1.87 8.38
C ARG A 2 8.27 0.48 8.99
N PRO A 3 8.73 0.31 10.24
CA PRO A 3 9.00 -1.03 10.77
C PRO A 3 7.77 -1.96 10.75
N TRP A 4 6.59 -1.43 11.07
CA TRP A 4 5.36 -2.21 11.09
C TRP A 4 4.88 -2.61 9.69
N ILE A 5 5.02 -1.70 8.72
CA ILE A 5 4.55 -1.94 7.34
C ILE A 5 5.53 -2.83 6.59
N ASP A 6 6.84 -2.56 6.71
CA ASP A 6 7.89 -3.33 6.03
C ASP A 6 7.88 -4.79 6.54
N THR A 7 7.70 -5.04 7.84
CA THR A 7 7.56 -6.41 8.37
C THR A 7 6.36 -7.15 7.78
N CYS A 8 5.21 -6.49 7.59
CA CYS A 8 4.06 -7.10 6.93
C CYS A 8 4.36 -7.41 5.46
N ILE A 9 4.94 -6.47 4.72
CA ILE A 9 5.25 -6.67 3.30
C ILE A 9 6.31 -7.77 3.13
N GLU A 10 7.31 -7.84 4.01
CA GLU A 10 8.33 -8.90 4.02
C GLU A 10 7.71 -10.28 4.30
N ALA A 11 6.79 -10.37 5.27
CA ALA A 11 6.14 -11.64 5.63
C ALA A 11 5.20 -12.17 4.54
N PHE A 12 4.44 -11.30 3.86
CA PHE A 12 3.40 -11.71 2.92
C PHE A 12 3.82 -11.59 1.44
N GLY A 13 4.82 -10.76 1.15
CA GLY A 13 5.20 -10.38 -0.19
C GLY A 13 4.32 -9.24 -0.76
N PRO A 14 4.85 -8.43 -1.70
CA PRO A 14 4.10 -7.35 -2.37
C PRO A 14 2.83 -7.84 -3.06
N SER A 15 2.85 -9.03 -3.67
CA SER A 15 1.72 -9.57 -4.42
C SER A 15 0.48 -9.90 -3.58
N ARG A 16 0.62 -9.94 -2.24
CA ARG A 16 -0.44 -10.18 -1.25
C ARG A 16 -0.60 -9.03 -0.25
N SER A 17 0.00 -7.89 -0.52
CA SER A 17 -0.06 -6.69 0.32
C SER A 17 -0.60 -5.52 -0.48
N MET A 18 -1.46 -4.67 0.09
CA MET A 18 -2.01 -3.50 -0.60
C MET A 18 -2.08 -2.28 0.32
N PHE A 19 -1.87 -1.10 -0.25
CA PHE A 19 -2.10 0.15 0.46
C PHE A 19 -3.57 0.57 0.40
N GLU A 20 -4.11 1.01 1.53
CA GLU A 20 -5.48 1.47 1.67
C GLU A 20 -5.50 2.68 2.62
N SER A 21 -6.40 3.62 2.36
CA SER A 21 -6.39 4.94 3.01
C SER A 21 -7.19 4.99 4.32
N ASN A 22 -8.18 4.13 4.48
CA ASN A 22 -9.22 4.09 5.49
C ASN A 22 -9.98 5.44 5.62
N PHE A 23 -10.03 6.23 4.55
CA PHE A 23 -10.80 7.46 4.54
C PHE A 23 -12.31 7.16 4.46
N PRO A 24 -13.15 7.93 5.17
CA PRO A 24 -12.84 9.17 5.88
C PRO A 24 -12.37 9.02 7.34
N VAL A 25 -12.35 7.80 7.91
CA VAL A 25 -11.97 7.56 9.31
C VAL A 25 -10.54 8.03 9.59
N GLN A 26 -9.62 7.78 8.66
CA GLN A 26 -8.22 8.16 8.76
C GLN A 26 -7.97 9.68 8.87
N LYS A 27 -8.94 10.52 8.46
CA LYS A 27 -8.86 11.99 8.53
C LYS A 27 -8.60 12.49 9.96
N ARG A 28 -8.91 11.69 10.99
CA ARG A 28 -8.63 11.99 12.39
C ARG A 28 -7.12 12.13 12.69
N TRP A 29 -6.24 11.49 11.91
CA TRP A 29 -4.79 11.48 12.17
C TRP A 29 -3.96 12.18 11.09
N CYS A 30 -4.37 12.13 9.82
CA CYS A 30 -3.63 12.78 8.75
C CYS A 30 -4.54 13.19 7.59
N SER A 31 -4.05 14.08 6.72
CA SER A 31 -4.72 14.37 5.46
C SER A 31 -4.55 13.22 4.46
N TYR A 32 -5.45 13.17 3.47
CA TYR A 32 -5.39 12.16 2.41
C TYR A 32 -4.04 12.19 1.69
N GLN A 33 -3.56 13.39 1.37
CA GLN A 33 -2.27 13.59 0.71
C GLN A 33 -1.10 13.08 1.56
N VAL A 34 -1.13 13.31 2.88
CA VAL A 34 -0.08 12.83 3.78
C VAL A 34 -0.05 11.30 3.83
N CYS A 35 -1.22 10.65 3.89
CA CYS A 35 -1.35 9.19 3.86
C CYS A 35 -0.71 8.58 2.59
N TRP A 36 -1.12 9.05 1.41
CA TRP A 36 -0.58 8.53 0.14
C TRP A 36 0.90 8.88 -0.07
N ASN A 37 1.37 10.03 0.41
CA ASN A 37 2.80 10.36 0.39
C ASN A 37 3.63 9.44 1.30
N ALA A 38 3.07 8.96 2.41
CA ALA A 38 3.73 7.96 3.25
C ALA A 38 3.86 6.62 2.50
N PHE A 39 2.80 6.16 1.83
CA PHE A 39 2.85 4.93 1.01
C PHE A 39 3.88 5.03 -0.12
N LYS A 40 3.94 6.16 -0.83
CA LYS A 40 4.98 6.39 -1.86
C LYS A 40 6.40 6.35 -1.29
N ARG A 41 6.62 6.85 -0.07
CA ARG A 41 7.92 6.80 0.61
C ARG A 41 8.28 5.39 1.09
N ILE A 42 7.31 4.60 1.53
CA ILE A 42 7.51 3.20 1.92
C ILE A 42 7.92 2.40 0.69
N ALA A 43 7.16 2.55 -0.39
CA ALA A 43 7.37 1.85 -1.64
C ALA A 43 8.60 2.33 -2.44
N ALA A 44 9.35 3.35 -2.00
CA ALA A 44 10.39 4.01 -2.81
C ALA A 44 11.43 3.03 -3.38
N GLU A 45 11.90 2.09 -2.56
CA GLU A 45 12.96 1.12 -2.89
C GLU A 45 12.45 -0.17 -3.56
N PHE A 46 11.13 -0.32 -3.72
CA PHE A 46 10.56 -1.49 -4.40
C PHE A 46 10.71 -1.36 -5.91
N SER A 47 10.79 -2.49 -6.60
CA SER A 47 10.77 -2.56 -8.06
C SER A 47 9.45 -2.05 -8.64
N MET A 48 9.39 -1.83 -9.95
CA MET A 48 8.17 -1.34 -10.60
C MET A 48 7.00 -2.32 -10.48
N ASP A 49 7.28 -3.62 -10.62
CA ASP A 49 6.25 -4.66 -10.51
C ASP A 49 5.72 -4.77 -9.08
N GLU A 50 6.60 -4.70 -8.08
CA GLU A 50 6.20 -4.70 -6.67
C GLU A 50 5.40 -3.45 -6.30
N LYS A 51 5.77 -2.28 -6.84
CA LYS A 51 4.98 -1.05 -6.69
C LYS A 51 3.60 -1.25 -7.31
N GLN A 52 3.52 -1.79 -8.53
CA GLN A 52 2.24 -2.04 -9.19
C GLN A 52 1.36 -2.96 -8.35
N ASP A 53 1.93 -3.99 -7.73
CA ASP A 53 1.23 -4.88 -6.81
C ASP A 53 0.72 -4.15 -5.55
N LEU A 54 1.58 -3.40 -4.86
CA LEU A 54 1.22 -2.69 -3.62
C LEU A 54 0.15 -1.61 -3.82
N PHE A 55 0.15 -0.96 -5.00
CA PHE A 55 -0.78 0.14 -5.29
C PHE A 55 -2.07 -0.29 -6.00
N ALA A 56 -2.09 -1.43 -6.71
CA ALA A 56 -3.26 -1.86 -7.47
C ALA A 56 -3.36 -3.38 -7.66
N GLY A 57 -2.26 -4.06 -8.04
CA GLY A 57 -2.27 -5.44 -8.50
C GLY A 57 -2.76 -6.43 -7.44
N ALA A 58 -2.32 -6.29 -6.18
CA ALA A 58 -2.77 -7.16 -5.10
C ALA A 58 -4.27 -6.98 -4.81
N ALA A 59 -4.74 -5.73 -4.78
CA ALA A 59 -6.16 -5.42 -4.59
C ALA A 59 -7.00 -5.98 -5.73
N ALA A 60 -6.59 -5.75 -6.98
CA ALA A 60 -7.32 -6.22 -8.14
C ALA A 60 -7.41 -7.74 -8.23
N ARG A 61 -6.34 -8.48 -7.88
CA ARG A 61 -6.41 -9.94 -7.77
C ARG A 61 -7.33 -10.39 -6.64
N ALA A 62 -7.24 -9.77 -5.47
CA ALA A 62 -8.05 -10.13 -4.30
C ALA A 62 -9.55 -9.87 -4.52
N TYR A 63 -9.88 -8.78 -5.21
CA TYR A 63 -11.26 -8.35 -5.46
C TYR A 63 -11.77 -8.68 -6.87
N ASN A 64 -10.99 -9.42 -7.67
CA ASN A 64 -11.30 -9.78 -9.06
C ASN A 64 -11.71 -8.58 -9.93
N LEU A 65 -10.91 -7.51 -9.89
CA LEU A 65 -11.14 -6.28 -10.65
C LEU A 65 -10.47 -6.36 -12.03
N PRO A 66 -11.07 -5.75 -13.08
CA PRO A 66 -10.37 -5.54 -14.34
C PRO A 66 -9.24 -4.52 -14.12
N ILE A 67 -8.05 -4.81 -14.64
CA ILE A 67 -6.87 -3.94 -14.62
C ILE A 67 -6.48 -3.64 -16.07
#